data_AF-A0A2E5C6M1-F1
#
_entry.id   AF-A0A2E5C6M1-F1
#
_cell.length_a   1.000
_cell.length_b   1.000
_cell.length_c   1.000
_cell.angle_alpha   90.00
_cell.angle_beta   90.00
_cell.angle_gamma   90.00
#
_symmetry.space_group_name_H-M   'P 1'
#
loop_
_entity.id
_entity.type
_entity.pdbx_description
1 polymer ?
#
loop_
_entity_poly.entity_id
_entity_poly.type
_entity_poly.pdbx_seq_one_letter_code
_entity_poly.pdbx_strand_id
1 'polypeptide(L)'
;MNTKTALSGLLAIQLIIIAGLWWYAQHQSNSDLPQALLDIHWENVDKVTITSETGTVSLGQSKSKSKDDGEWQLLGDGLLAQSDKVNALLEKLEQLQVKWPIATNQTSHSRFEVDQKNAQRRIAIYSGENLLGEILIGSSPGLKQLHIRKGGNDQVYAVELELADIPPKTTDWLDRSLLAAKNLDRIEGANFVLVKTGDNWQLSRKGPAILINQDNPVAKNQQEIENLLSSLNKLRVTGLVKDKPDLAEGHDIKLDVTSGDNSWRYTFHENNGQHFVQRSDKDILFTFSKSDYEEIVQSSQLMVNSQEEQKVEDKEG
;
A
#
# COMPACT_ATOMS: atom_id res chain seq x y z
N MET A 1 -65.06 18.07 46.90
CA MET A 1 -64.22 17.07 46.20
C MET A 1 -63.68 16.11 47.24
N ASN A 2 -63.93 14.80 47.09
CA ASN A 2 -63.37 13.80 48.00
C ASN A 2 -61.85 13.81 47.87
N THR A 3 -61.15 14.08 48.96
CA THR A 3 -59.67 14.08 48.99
C THR A 3 -59.10 12.77 48.45
N LYS A 4 -59.79 11.64 48.68
CA LYS A 4 -59.44 10.33 48.12
C LYS A 4 -59.47 10.29 46.59
N THR A 5 -60.47 10.89 45.94
CA THR A 5 -60.56 10.89 44.46
C THR A 5 -59.55 11.85 43.83
N ALA A 6 -59.20 12.94 44.52
CA ALA A 6 -58.13 13.84 44.09
C ALA A 6 -56.75 13.18 44.16
N LEU A 7 -56.45 12.44 45.24
CA LEU A 7 -55.20 11.67 45.36
C LEU A 7 -55.11 10.54 44.32
N SER A 8 -56.20 9.81 44.05
CA SER A 8 -56.20 8.75 43.03
C SER A 8 -55.96 9.30 41.62
N GLY A 9 -56.50 10.47 41.28
CA GLY A 9 -56.22 11.12 39.99
C GLY A 9 -54.76 11.54 39.86
N LEU A 10 -54.17 12.09 40.92
CA LEU A 10 -52.76 12.48 40.94
C LEU A 10 -51.82 11.26 40.78
N LEU A 11 -52.14 10.15 41.44
CA LEU A 11 -51.40 8.90 41.35
C LEU A 11 -51.39 8.35 39.91
N ALA A 12 -52.54 8.38 39.22
CA ALA A 12 -52.63 7.92 37.84
C ALA A 12 -51.75 8.76 36.89
N ILE A 13 -51.73 10.08 37.08
CA ILE A 13 -50.86 10.98 36.30
C ILE A 13 -49.39 10.68 36.58
N GLN A 14 -49.01 10.48 37.84
CA GLN A 14 -47.64 10.12 38.21
C GLN A 14 -47.19 8.81 37.55
N LEU A 15 -48.04 7.78 37.53
CA LEU A 15 -47.73 6.51 36.87
C LEU A 15 -47.54 6.66 35.36
N ILE A 16 -48.34 7.51 34.70
CA ILE A 16 -48.18 7.79 33.26
C ILE A 16 -46.84 8.49 32.98
N ILE A 17 -46.46 9.46 33.80
CA ILE A 17 -45.18 10.17 33.67
C ILE A 17 -44.02 9.20 33.88
N ILE A 18 -44.08 8.35 34.92
CA ILE A 18 -43.06 7.34 35.19
C ILE A 18 -42.93 6.35 34.02
N ALA A 19 -44.06 5.87 33.48
CA ALA A 19 -44.05 4.96 32.34
C ALA A 19 -43.45 5.63 31.08
N GLY A 20 -43.78 6.89 30.82
CA GLY A 20 -43.21 7.65 29.71
C GLY A 20 -41.70 7.89 29.85
N LEU A 21 -41.24 8.26 31.06
CA LEU A 21 -39.81 8.42 31.35
C LEU A 21 -39.05 7.10 31.28
N TRP A 22 -39.64 6.01 31.76
CA TRP A 22 -39.04 4.67 31.68
C TRP A 22 -38.93 4.19 30.23
N TRP A 23 -39.96 4.40 29.40
CA TRP A 23 -39.91 4.07 27.97
C TRP A 23 -38.82 4.87 27.23
N TYR A 24 -38.69 6.16 27.55
CA TYR A 24 -37.66 7.04 27.00
C TYR A 24 -36.24 6.64 27.46
N ALA A 25 -36.07 6.33 28.74
CA ALA A 25 -34.82 5.84 29.31
C ALA A 25 -34.42 4.47 28.73
N GLN A 26 -35.38 3.56 28.52
CA GLN A 26 -35.14 2.24 27.90
C GLN A 26 -34.64 2.38 26.44
N HIS A 27 -35.20 3.34 25.67
CA HIS A 27 -34.70 3.66 24.33
C HIS A 27 -33.28 4.25 24.35
N GLN A 28 -32.92 5.01 25.39
CA GLN A 28 -31.55 5.51 25.59
C GLN A 28 -30.58 4.45 26.12
N SER A 29 -31.06 3.43 26.82
CA SER A 29 -30.22 2.37 27.40
C SER A 29 -29.60 1.46 26.34
N ASN A 30 -30.25 1.34 25.16
CA ASN A 30 -29.70 0.59 24.03
C ASN A 30 -28.52 1.31 23.33
N SER A 31 -28.31 2.60 23.59
CA SER A 31 -27.25 3.40 22.94
C SER A 31 -25.85 3.20 23.53
N ASP A 32 -25.72 2.44 24.62
CA ASP A 32 -24.43 2.18 25.28
C ASP A 32 -23.79 0.84 24.85
N LEU A 33 -24.53 0.03 24.10
CA LEU A 33 -23.99 -1.20 23.54
C LEU A 33 -23.04 -0.85 22.38
N PRO A 34 -21.86 -1.49 22.29
CA PRO A 34 -21.00 -1.38 21.12
C PRO A 34 -21.79 -1.71 19.85
N GLN A 35 -21.76 -0.80 18.88
CA GLN A 35 -22.39 -0.98 17.58
C GLN A 35 -21.36 -0.75 16.48
N ALA A 36 -21.45 -1.50 15.39
CA ALA A 36 -20.67 -1.22 14.18
C ALA A 36 -21.00 0.18 13.64
N LEU A 37 -19.98 0.95 13.26
CA LEU A 37 -20.20 2.25 12.63
C LEU A 37 -20.92 2.11 11.27
N LEU A 38 -20.51 1.11 10.48
CA LEU A 38 -21.12 0.75 9.21
C LEU A 38 -21.74 -0.64 9.32
N ASP A 39 -23.03 -0.70 9.02
CA ASP A 39 -23.78 -1.94 8.88
C ASP A 39 -23.81 -2.32 7.40
N ILE A 40 -22.75 -2.98 6.94
CA ILE A 40 -22.55 -3.40 5.55
C ILE A 40 -22.04 -4.84 5.49
N HIS A 41 -22.25 -5.46 4.34
CA HIS A 41 -21.68 -6.76 4.00
C HIS A 41 -20.21 -6.60 3.55
N TRP A 42 -19.28 -6.64 4.50
CA TRP A 42 -17.84 -6.47 4.28
C TRP A 42 -17.23 -7.52 3.34
N GLU A 43 -17.88 -8.66 3.19
CA GLU A 43 -17.57 -9.72 2.23
C GLU A 43 -17.76 -9.30 0.77
N ASN A 44 -18.60 -8.29 0.50
CA ASN A 44 -18.91 -7.81 -0.85
C ASN A 44 -18.06 -6.60 -1.27
N VAL A 45 -17.16 -6.13 -0.40
CA VAL A 45 -16.32 -4.95 -0.64
C VAL A 45 -15.26 -5.29 -1.67
N ASP A 46 -15.28 -4.58 -2.79
CA ASP A 46 -14.32 -4.75 -3.89
C ASP A 46 -13.64 -3.43 -4.29
N LYS A 47 -14.08 -2.29 -3.77
CA LYS A 47 -13.50 -0.98 -4.08
C LYS A 47 -13.53 -0.04 -2.87
N VAL A 48 -12.43 0.66 -2.65
CA VAL A 48 -12.26 1.65 -1.58
C VAL A 48 -11.65 2.91 -2.18
N THR A 49 -12.26 4.06 -1.90
CA THR A 49 -11.73 5.38 -2.27
C THR A 49 -11.38 6.16 -1.02
N ILE A 50 -10.14 6.66 -0.95
CA ILE A 50 -9.64 7.51 0.13
C ILE A 50 -9.40 8.90 -0.44
N THR A 51 -10.14 9.89 0.03
CA THR A 51 -10.01 11.29 -0.38
C THR A 51 -9.42 12.10 0.77
N SER A 52 -8.50 13.01 0.44
CA SER A 52 -7.97 14.03 1.35
C SER A 52 -7.75 15.33 0.58
N GLU A 53 -7.26 16.37 1.26
CA GLU A 53 -6.81 17.61 0.61
C GLU A 53 -5.70 17.40 -0.42
N THR A 54 -4.88 16.35 -0.26
CA THR A 54 -3.75 16.07 -1.17
C THR A 54 -4.15 15.28 -2.41
N GLY A 55 -5.39 14.77 -2.48
CA GLY A 55 -5.89 14.02 -3.64
C GLY A 55 -6.77 12.84 -3.27
N THR A 56 -6.95 11.94 -4.24
CA THR A 56 -7.81 10.77 -4.12
C THR A 56 -7.05 9.51 -4.54
N VAL A 57 -7.10 8.49 -3.69
CA VAL A 57 -6.62 7.14 -4.01
C VAL A 57 -7.84 6.25 -4.20
N SER A 58 -7.86 5.49 -5.29
CA SER A 58 -8.88 4.47 -5.54
C SER A 58 -8.23 3.10 -5.63
N LEU A 59 -8.64 2.22 -4.73
CA LEU A 59 -8.20 0.85 -4.62
C LEU A 59 -9.34 -0.06 -5.08
N GLY A 60 -9.03 -1.05 -5.90
CA GLY A 60 -10.02 -2.03 -6.35
C GLY A 60 -9.44 -3.43 -6.34
N GLN A 61 -10.24 -4.42 -5.99
CA GLN A 61 -9.87 -5.81 -6.05
C GLN A 61 -9.96 -6.29 -7.50
N SER A 62 -8.92 -6.98 -7.98
CA SER A 62 -9.03 -7.71 -9.25
C SER A 62 -10.15 -8.74 -9.14
N LYS A 63 -10.86 -9.00 -10.24
CA LYS A 63 -11.96 -9.98 -10.28
C LYS A 63 -11.44 -11.41 -10.05
N SER A 64 -11.18 -11.76 -8.80
CA SER A 64 -10.95 -13.12 -8.33
C SER A 64 -12.21 -13.64 -7.66
N LYS A 65 -12.45 -14.95 -7.72
CA LYS A 65 -13.67 -15.58 -7.17
C LYS A 65 -13.69 -15.65 -5.63
N SER A 66 -12.63 -15.21 -4.95
CA SER A 66 -12.47 -15.26 -3.49
C SER A 66 -11.81 -13.98 -2.96
N LYS A 67 -12.32 -13.42 -1.85
CA LYS A 67 -11.78 -12.23 -1.17
C LYS A 67 -10.34 -12.46 -0.66
N ASP A 68 -10.01 -13.71 -0.34
CA ASP A 68 -8.67 -14.11 0.13
C ASP A 68 -7.67 -14.29 -1.02
N ASP A 69 -8.13 -14.35 -2.28
CA ASP A 69 -7.29 -14.60 -3.46
C ASP A 69 -7.30 -13.42 -4.46
N GLY A 70 -7.95 -12.30 -4.12
CA GLY A 70 -8.05 -11.13 -5.00
C GLY A 70 -6.94 -10.12 -4.70
N GLU A 71 -6.06 -9.88 -5.66
CA GLU A 71 -5.03 -8.84 -5.56
C GLU A 71 -5.67 -7.44 -5.61
N TRP A 72 -5.29 -6.58 -4.67
CA TRP A 72 -5.68 -5.17 -4.68
C TRP A 72 -4.84 -4.39 -5.69
N GLN A 73 -5.48 -3.45 -6.37
CA GLN A 73 -4.88 -2.62 -7.40
C GLN A 73 -5.20 -1.14 -7.19
N LEU A 74 -4.26 -0.29 -7.57
CA LEU A 74 -4.45 1.14 -7.73
C LEU A 74 -5.17 1.38 -9.05
N LEU A 75 -6.47 1.69 -8.99
CA LEU A 75 -7.32 1.79 -10.19
C LEU A 75 -6.88 2.91 -11.15
N GLY A 76 -6.30 3.99 -10.63
CA GLY A 76 -5.82 5.12 -11.45
C GLY A 76 -4.61 4.77 -12.32
N ASP A 77 -3.75 3.87 -11.85
CA ASP A 77 -2.47 3.54 -12.50
C ASP A 77 -2.43 2.10 -13.05
N GLY A 78 -3.42 1.25 -12.70
CA GLY A 78 -3.46 -0.17 -13.07
C GLY A 78 -2.34 -1.00 -12.43
N LEU A 79 -1.86 -0.58 -11.26
CA LEU A 79 -0.72 -1.18 -10.57
C LEU A 79 -1.14 -1.95 -9.32
N LEU A 80 -0.37 -2.98 -8.94
CA LEU A 80 -0.61 -3.71 -7.71
C LEU A 80 -0.45 -2.80 -6.48
N ALA A 81 -1.37 -2.96 -5.54
CA ALA A 81 -1.32 -2.36 -4.22
C ALA A 81 -0.85 -3.39 -3.19
N GLN A 82 -0.46 -2.92 -2.01
CA GLN A 82 -0.13 -3.76 -0.86
C GLN A 82 -1.42 -4.35 -0.28
N SER A 83 -1.84 -5.51 -0.82
CA SER A 83 -3.09 -6.19 -0.43
C SER A 83 -3.23 -6.35 1.09
N ASP A 84 -2.16 -6.77 1.79
CA ASP A 84 -2.16 -6.92 3.25
C ASP A 84 -2.51 -5.61 3.97
N LYS A 85 -2.01 -4.49 3.47
CA LYS A 85 -2.29 -3.16 4.05
C LYS A 85 -3.72 -2.73 3.81
N VAL A 86 -4.27 -2.99 2.61
CA VAL A 86 -5.66 -2.68 2.29
C VAL A 86 -6.61 -3.54 3.12
N ASN A 87 -6.33 -4.84 3.23
CA ASN A 87 -7.09 -5.77 4.05
C ASN A 87 -7.03 -5.39 5.54
N ALA A 88 -5.86 -5.02 6.05
CA ALA A 88 -5.73 -4.55 7.43
C ALA A 88 -6.54 -3.27 7.71
N LEU A 89 -6.62 -2.34 6.75
CA LEU A 89 -7.51 -1.18 6.87
C LEU A 89 -8.99 -1.62 6.91
N LEU A 90 -9.42 -2.48 5.99
CA LEU A 90 -10.79 -2.96 5.94
C LEU A 90 -11.20 -3.70 7.21
N GLU A 91 -10.33 -4.59 7.72
CA GLU A 91 -10.55 -5.30 8.97
C GLU A 91 -10.68 -4.34 10.16
N LYS A 92 -9.82 -3.31 10.25
CA LYS A 92 -9.94 -2.27 11.27
C LYS A 92 -11.26 -1.52 11.20
N LEU A 93 -11.76 -1.23 10.00
CA LEU A 93 -13.05 -0.54 9.81
C LEU A 93 -14.25 -1.45 10.10
N GLU A 94 -14.16 -2.75 9.79
CA GLU A 94 -15.17 -3.76 10.09
C GLU A 94 -15.30 -3.99 11.61
N GLN A 95 -14.17 -4.07 12.31
CA GLN A 95 -14.13 -4.25 13.76
C GLN A 95 -14.40 -2.95 14.53
N LEU A 96 -14.58 -1.82 13.84
CA LEU A 96 -14.77 -0.52 14.45
C LEU A 96 -16.14 -0.43 15.14
N GLN A 97 -16.09 -0.51 16.46
CA GLN A 97 -17.26 -0.37 17.33
C GLN A 97 -17.34 1.03 17.91
N VAL A 98 -18.51 1.66 17.78
CA VAL A 98 -18.84 2.95 18.40
C VAL A 98 -19.84 2.75 19.54
N LYS A 99 -19.80 3.67 20.51
CA LYS A 99 -20.74 3.74 21.65
C LYS A 99 -21.49 5.07 21.59
N TRP A 100 -21.63 5.76 22.72
CA TRP A 100 -22.24 7.08 22.78
C TRP A 100 -21.55 8.10 21.87
N PRO A 101 -22.31 8.82 21.02
CA PRO A 101 -21.77 9.90 20.22
C PRO A 101 -21.37 11.09 21.11
N ILE A 102 -20.26 11.73 20.77
CA ILE A 102 -19.80 12.96 21.43
C ILE A 102 -20.58 14.20 20.96
N ALA A 103 -21.24 14.09 19.80
CA ALA A 103 -22.14 15.10 19.27
C ALA A 103 -23.17 14.45 18.34
N THR A 104 -24.37 15.03 18.28
CA THR A 104 -25.53 14.48 17.54
C THR A 104 -26.19 15.50 16.62
N ASN A 105 -25.53 16.63 16.36
CA ASN A 105 -26.07 17.72 15.54
C ASN A 105 -25.13 18.08 14.39
N GLN A 106 -25.73 18.47 13.27
CA GLN A 106 -25.00 18.84 12.06
C GLN A 106 -24.03 20.02 12.26
N THR A 107 -24.41 20.99 13.10
CA THR A 107 -23.58 22.18 13.38
C THR A 107 -22.23 21.84 14.03
N SER A 108 -22.11 20.66 14.64
CA SER A 108 -20.86 20.19 15.23
C SER A 108 -19.84 19.68 14.20
N HIS A 109 -20.27 19.32 12.98
CA HIS A 109 -19.41 18.62 12.01
C HIS A 109 -18.17 19.42 11.64
N SER A 110 -18.29 20.75 11.48
CA SER A 110 -17.16 21.61 11.17
C SER A 110 -16.16 21.72 12.31
N ARG A 111 -16.63 21.78 13.56
CA ARG A 111 -15.76 21.81 14.75
C ARG A 111 -14.93 20.53 14.90
N PHE A 112 -15.50 19.39 14.52
CA PHE A 112 -14.82 18.10 14.58
C PHE A 112 -14.11 17.73 13.28
N GLU A 113 -14.15 18.60 12.26
CA GLU A 113 -13.58 18.34 10.93
C GLU A 113 -14.15 17.06 10.30
N VAL A 114 -15.44 16.78 10.48
CA VAL A 114 -16.12 15.60 9.89
C VAL A 114 -17.20 15.99 8.89
N ASP A 115 -17.13 17.21 8.37
CA ASP A 115 -17.96 17.66 7.25
C ASP A 115 -17.31 17.34 5.89
N GLN A 116 -18.09 17.47 4.81
CA GLN A 116 -17.63 17.11 3.46
C GLN A 116 -16.46 17.97 2.93
N LYS A 117 -16.23 19.15 3.51
CA LYS A 117 -15.23 20.12 3.07
C LYS A 117 -13.92 20.01 3.85
N ASN A 118 -14.03 19.80 5.17
CA ASN A 118 -12.91 19.88 6.11
C ASN A 118 -12.45 18.51 6.64
N ALA A 119 -13.08 17.41 6.21
CA ALA A 119 -12.64 16.08 6.60
C ALA A 119 -11.20 15.80 6.18
N GLN A 120 -10.38 15.41 7.15
CA GLN A 120 -8.98 15.05 6.92
C GLN A 120 -8.87 13.83 6.01
N ARG A 121 -9.76 12.84 6.19
CA ARG A 121 -9.95 11.72 5.27
C ARG A 121 -11.43 11.46 5.04
N ARG A 122 -11.77 11.07 3.81
CA ARG A 122 -13.06 10.48 3.48
C ARG A 122 -12.83 9.12 2.85
N ILE A 123 -13.38 8.09 3.47
CA ILE A 123 -13.30 6.71 2.98
C ILE A 123 -14.68 6.34 2.44
N ALA A 124 -14.76 6.06 1.14
CA ALA A 124 -15.95 5.54 0.50
C ALA A 124 -15.72 4.08 0.11
N ILE A 125 -16.65 3.21 0.48
CA ILE A 125 -16.55 1.75 0.38
C ILE A 125 -17.64 1.26 -0.57
N TYR A 126 -17.28 0.40 -1.53
CA TYR A 126 -18.14 0.00 -2.63
C TYR A 126 -18.17 -1.51 -2.86
N SER A 127 -19.24 -1.94 -3.52
CA SER A 127 -19.35 -3.21 -4.24
C SER A 127 -19.70 -2.89 -5.70
N GLY A 128 -18.76 -3.08 -6.61
CA GLY A 128 -18.80 -2.54 -7.97
C GLY A 128 -18.95 -1.02 -7.95
N GLU A 129 -20.05 -0.54 -8.53
CA GLU A 129 -20.40 0.89 -8.54
C GLU A 129 -21.36 1.29 -7.41
N ASN A 130 -21.80 0.34 -6.58
CA ASN A 130 -22.72 0.61 -5.49
C ASN A 130 -21.96 1.07 -4.24
N LEU A 131 -22.28 2.26 -3.73
CA LEU A 131 -21.73 2.77 -2.46
C LEU A 131 -22.38 2.02 -1.29
N LEU A 132 -21.58 1.27 -0.53
CA LEU A 132 -22.01 0.58 0.68
C LEU A 132 -21.99 1.50 1.90
N GLY A 133 -20.97 2.34 2.01
CA GLY A 133 -20.82 3.26 3.13
C GLY A 133 -19.75 4.32 2.90
N GLU A 134 -19.88 5.44 3.61
CA GLU A 134 -18.90 6.52 3.66
C GLU A 134 -18.55 6.82 5.11
N ILE A 135 -17.26 7.01 5.40
CA ILE A 135 -16.74 7.46 6.69
C ILE A 135 -15.97 8.75 6.48
N LEU A 136 -16.35 9.80 7.22
CA LEU A 136 -15.60 11.05 7.30
C LEU A 136 -14.80 11.05 8.59
N ILE A 137 -13.51 11.36 8.48
CA ILE A 137 -12.53 11.32 9.55
C ILE A 137 -11.95 12.72 9.70
N GLY A 138 -12.00 13.22 10.92
CA GLY A 138 -11.65 14.59 11.27
C GLY A 138 -10.52 14.68 12.27
N SER A 139 -10.66 15.62 13.20
CA SER A 139 -9.60 16.01 14.12
C SER A 139 -9.25 14.91 15.12
N SER A 140 -8.05 15.00 15.69
CA SER A 140 -7.52 14.06 16.68
C SER A 140 -7.50 14.71 18.07
N PRO A 141 -8.37 14.30 19.00
CA PRO A 141 -8.39 14.85 20.36
C PRO A 141 -7.25 14.32 21.25
N GLY A 142 -6.50 13.30 20.81
CA GLY A 142 -5.46 12.65 21.59
C GLY A 142 -4.73 11.55 20.81
N LEU A 143 -3.72 10.94 21.43
CA LEU A 143 -2.95 9.86 20.81
C LEU A 143 -3.88 8.70 20.41
N LYS A 144 -3.80 8.25 19.16
CA LYS A 144 -4.66 7.22 18.55
C LYS A 144 -6.15 7.50 18.61
N GLN A 145 -6.57 8.74 18.81
CA GLN A 145 -7.99 9.08 18.82
C GLN A 145 -8.31 9.94 17.61
N LEU A 146 -9.38 9.59 16.90
CA LEU A 146 -9.91 10.37 15.79
C LEU A 146 -11.40 10.58 15.95
N HIS A 147 -11.86 11.77 15.58
CA HIS A 147 -13.28 12.02 15.37
C HIS A 147 -13.72 11.43 14.03
N ILE A 148 -14.83 10.70 14.04
CA ILE A 148 -15.38 10.09 12.83
C ILE A 148 -16.89 10.28 12.75
N ARG A 149 -17.41 10.19 11.53
CA ARG A 149 -18.85 10.24 11.23
C ARG A 149 -19.18 9.35 10.05
N LYS A 150 -20.27 8.60 10.14
CA LYS A 150 -20.89 7.94 8.99
C LYS A 150 -21.53 8.98 8.07
N GLY A 151 -21.25 8.92 6.77
CA GLY A 151 -21.88 9.77 5.76
C GLY A 151 -23.41 9.68 5.85
N GLY A 152 -24.08 10.83 5.75
CA GLY A 152 -25.54 10.94 5.90
C GLY A 152 -26.07 10.98 7.34
N ASN A 153 -25.25 10.72 8.36
CA ASN A 153 -25.65 10.79 9.76
C ASN A 153 -25.12 12.05 10.46
N ASP A 154 -25.77 12.47 11.54
CA ASP A 154 -25.35 13.61 12.36
C ASP A 154 -24.41 13.24 13.52
N GLN A 155 -24.40 11.97 13.91
CA GLN A 155 -23.65 11.49 15.06
C GLN A 155 -22.14 11.49 14.79
N VAL A 156 -21.39 12.11 15.71
CA VAL A 156 -19.92 12.13 15.71
C VAL A 156 -19.43 11.27 16.86
N TYR A 157 -18.43 10.44 16.58
CA TYR A 157 -17.83 9.53 17.55
C TYR A 157 -16.33 9.81 17.67
N ALA A 158 -15.76 9.52 18.84
CA ALA A 158 -14.32 9.41 19.00
C ALA A 158 -13.96 7.92 19.02
N VAL A 159 -13.01 7.51 18.17
CA VAL A 159 -12.58 6.11 18.06
C VAL A 159 -11.08 5.96 18.18
N GLU A 160 -10.63 4.74 18.51
CA GLU A 160 -9.21 4.38 18.46
C GLU A 160 -8.79 4.07 17.01
N LEU A 161 -8.18 5.04 16.35
CA LEU A 161 -7.70 4.94 14.97
C LEU A 161 -6.58 5.96 14.74
N GLU A 162 -5.72 5.72 13.75
CA GLU A 162 -4.63 6.62 13.39
C GLU A 162 -4.68 7.00 11.90
N LEU A 163 -4.35 8.25 11.58
CA LEU A 163 -4.29 8.71 10.18
C LEU A 163 -3.19 7.99 9.39
N ALA A 164 -2.17 7.45 10.07
CA ALA A 164 -1.11 6.67 9.47
C ALA A 164 -1.61 5.35 8.86
N ASP A 165 -2.72 4.80 9.39
CA ASP A 165 -3.39 3.62 8.82
C ASP A 165 -4.16 3.96 7.53
N ILE A 166 -4.43 5.24 7.29
CA ILE A 166 -5.21 5.75 6.15
C ILE A 166 -4.37 6.78 5.38
N PRO A 167 -3.23 6.35 4.80
CA PRO A 167 -2.38 7.26 4.07
C PRO A 167 -3.10 7.79 2.82
N PRO A 168 -2.97 9.08 2.51
CA PRO A 168 -3.72 9.72 1.43
C PRO A 168 -3.03 9.63 0.07
N LYS A 169 -1.79 9.10 -0.01
CA LYS A 169 -1.01 9.09 -1.24
C LYS A 169 -1.05 7.71 -1.88
N THR A 170 -1.22 7.68 -3.20
CA THR A 170 -1.15 6.46 -4.03
C THR A 170 0.12 5.64 -3.75
N THR A 171 1.27 6.31 -3.61
CA THR A 171 2.57 5.68 -3.36
C THR A 171 2.64 4.91 -2.03
N ASP A 172 1.82 5.30 -1.04
CA ASP A 172 1.80 4.63 0.26
C ASP A 172 1.04 3.30 0.23
N TRP A 173 0.28 3.07 -0.84
CA TRP A 173 -0.48 1.85 -1.12
C TRP A 173 0.18 0.98 -2.19
N LEU A 174 1.10 1.52 -3.00
CA LEU A 174 1.81 0.80 -4.05
C LEU A 174 2.51 -0.46 -3.54
N ASP A 175 2.35 -1.60 -4.21
CA ASP A 175 3.18 -2.79 -3.95
C ASP A 175 4.63 -2.49 -4.34
N ARG A 176 5.48 -2.33 -3.33
CA ARG A 176 6.89 -1.98 -3.55
C ARG A 176 7.65 -3.08 -4.30
N SER A 177 7.16 -4.32 -4.31
CA SER A 177 7.80 -5.45 -4.99
C SER A 177 7.34 -5.67 -6.43
N LEU A 178 6.55 -4.76 -7.01
CA LEU A 178 5.95 -4.93 -8.35
C LEU A 178 6.97 -5.15 -9.49
N LEU A 179 8.23 -4.73 -9.30
CA LEU A 179 9.32 -4.94 -10.26
C LEU A 179 10.24 -6.11 -9.89
N ALA A 180 10.03 -6.80 -8.78
CA ALA A 180 10.86 -7.94 -8.39
C ALA A 180 10.82 -9.06 -9.44
N ALA A 181 11.97 -9.68 -9.69
CA ALA A 181 12.09 -10.83 -10.57
C ALA A 181 12.20 -12.13 -9.77
N LYS A 182 11.15 -12.94 -9.79
CA LYS A 182 11.13 -14.27 -9.18
C LYS A 182 11.48 -15.32 -10.24
N ASN A 183 12.03 -16.46 -9.81
CA ASN A 183 12.32 -17.60 -10.69
C ASN A 183 13.12 -17.23 -11.95
N LEU A 184 14.26 -16.55 -11.75
CA LEU A 184 15.16 -16.12 -12.82
C LEU A 184 15.85 -17.34 -13.46
N ASP A 185 15.89 -17.37 -14.80
CA ASP A 185 16.56 -18.41 -15.59
C ASP A 185 17.74 -17.88 -16.39
N ARG A 186 17.67 -16.61 -16.82
CA ARG A 186 18.73 -15.95 -17.57
C ARG A 186 18.80 -14.47 -17.21
N ILE A 187 20.01 -13.95 -17.07
CA ILE A 187 20.28 -12.52 -16.94
C ILE A 187 21.39 -12.16 -17.91
N GLU A 188 21.17 -11.13 -18.70
CA GLU A 188 22.08 -10.70 -19.74
C GLU A 188 22.38 -9.21 -19.55
N GLY A 189 23.61 -8.92 -19.15
CA GLY A 189 24.12 -7.55 -18.99
C GLY A 189 24.90 -7.08 -20.22
N ALA A 190 25.60 -5.96 -20.07
CA ALA A 190 26.39 -5.35 -21.14
C ALA A 190 27.45 -6.30 -21.71
N ASN A 191 28.13 -7.04 -20.85
CA ASN A 191 29.29 -7.87 -21.18
C ASN A 191 29.29 -9.25 -20.50
N PHE A 192 28.17 -9.64 -19.90
CA PHE A 192 28.01 -10.97 -19.31
C PHE A 192 26.65 -11.58 -19.64
N VAL A 193 26.57 -12.90 -19.52
CA VAL A 193 25.36 -13.70 -19.59
C VAL A 193 25.42 -14.72 -18.44
N LEU A 194 24.39 -14.72 -17.61
CA LEU A 194 24.12 -15.72 -16.60
C LEU A 194 23.01 -16.65 -17.11
N VAL A 195 23.23 -17.95 -17.04
CA VAL A 195 22.22 -18.97 -17.38
C VAL A 195 22.12 -19.98 -16.26
N LYS A 196 20.91 -20.22 -15.78
CA LYS A 196 20.62 -21.24 -14.77
C LYS A 196 20.62 -22.63 -15.42
N THR A 197 21.42 -23.55 -14.88
CA THR A 197 21.52 -24.95 -15.31
C THR A 197 21.34 -25.85 -14.09
N GLY A 198 20.15 -26.45 -13.94
CA GLY A 198 19.75 -27.09 -12.69
C GLY A 198 19.65 -26.06 -11.57
N ASP A 199 20.36 -26.29 -10.47
CA ASP A 199 20.41 -25.37 -9.32
C ASP A 199 21.60 -24.39 -9.38
N ASN A 200 22.45 -24.49 -10.39
CA ASN A 200 23.67 -23.70 -10.50
C ASN A 200 23.58 -22.65 -11.59
N TRP A 201 24.30 -21.55 -11.40
CA TRP A 201 24.44 -20.49 -12.40
C TRP A 201 25.75 -20.64 -13.17
N GLN A 202 25.66 -20.48 -14.49
CA GLN A 202 26.81 -20.42 -15.38
C GLN A 202 27.00 -18.98 -15.86
N LEU A 203 28.23 -18.48 -15.78
CA LEU A 203 28.62 -17.14 -16.22
C LEU A 203 29.43 -17.24 -17.51
N SER A 204 28.96 -16.58 -18.57
CA SER A 204 29.67 -16.39 -19.83
C SER A 204 29.94 -14.90 -20.04
N ARG A 205 31.14 -14.55 -20.54
CA ARG A 205 31.46 -13.17 -20.92
C ARG A 205 31.13 -12.92 -22.39
N LYS A 206 30.58 -11.76 -22.70
CA LYS A 206 30.38 -11.31 -24.08
C LYS A 206 31.63 -10.57 -24.54
N GLY A 207 32.20 -11.01 -25.65
CA GLY A 207 33.37 -10.38 -26.25
C GLY A 207 34.04 -11.28 -27.29
N PRO A 208 35.10 -10.81 -27.95
CA PRO A 208 35.88 -11.62 -28.87
C PRO A 208 36.45 -12.85 -28.15
N ALA A 209 36.33 -14.04 -28.77
CA ALA A 209 36.72 -15.32 -28.18
C ALA A 209 38.18 -15.37 -27.65
N ILE A 210 39.04 -14.47 -28.14
CA ILE A 210 40.45 -14.32 -27.75
C ILE A 210 40.66 -13.70 -26.36
N LEU A 211 39.61 -13.16 -25.71
CA LEU A 211 39.67 -12.57 -24.37
C LEU A 211 38.92 -13.41 -23.31
N ILE A 212 38.34 -14.55 -23.72
CA ILE A 212 37.62 -15.48 -22.84
C ILE A 212 38.65 -16.46 -22.26
N ASN A 213 39.43 -16.00 -21.27
CA ASN A 213 40.29 -16.91 -20.50
C ASN A 213 39.42 -17.95 -19.78
N GLN A 214 39.91 -19.20 -19.78
CA GLN A 214 39.28 -20.39 -19.21
C GLN A 214 39.36 -20.46 -17.67
N ASP A 215 39.36 -19.32 -16.99
CA ASP A 215 39.30 -19.29 -15.53
C ASP A 215 37.86 -19.47 -15.10
N ASN A 216 37.57 -20.46 -14.26
CA ASN A 216 36.24 -20.81 -13.76
C ASN A 216 35.50 -19.55 -13.23
N PRO A 217 34.70 -18.88 -14.08
CA PRO A 217 34.31 -17.49 -13.81
C PRO A 217 33.20 -17.44 -12.76
N VAL A 218 32.51 -18.57 -12.53
CA VAL A 218 31.45 -18.70 -11.54
C VAL A 218 32.04 -18.72 -10.14
N ALA A 219 33.07 -19.53 -9.85
CA ALA A 219 33.64 -19.63 -8.52
C ALA A 219 34.25 -18.30 -8.02
N LYS A 220 34.84 -17.51 -8.94
CA LYS A 220 35.44 -16.21 -8.61
C LYS A 220 34.41 -15.10 -8.41
N ASN A 221 33.22 -15.21 -9.03
CA ASN A 221 32.18 -14.19 -8.99
C ASN A 221 30.90 -14.68 -8.29
N GLN A 222 31.00 -15.73 -7.45
CA GLN A 222 29.83 -16.37 -6.86
C GLN A 222 29.05 -15.39 -5.98
N GLN A 223 29.73 -14.58 -5.18
CA GLN A 223 29.10 -13.59 -4.31
C GLN A 223 28.38 -12.52 -5.12
N GLU A 224 28.98 -12.04 -6.20
CA GLU A 224 28.40 -11.04 -7.11
C GLU A 224 27.18 -11.59 -7.84
N ILE A 225 27.20 -12.88 -8.23
CA ILE A 225 26.04 -13.57 -8.79
C ILE A 225 24.91 -13.60 -7.77
N GLU A 226 25.18 -14.04 -6.55
CA GLU A 226 24.19 -14.14 -5.48
C GLU A 226 23.63 -12.77 -5.09
N ASN A 227 24.47 -11.74 -5.03
CA ASN A 227 24.06 -10.36 -4.76
C ASN A 227 23.13 -9.86 -5.86
N LEU A 228 23.53 -9.95 -7.14
CA LEU A 228 22.69 -9.49 -8.25
C LEU A 228 21.33 -10.21 -8.28
N LEU A 229 21.32 -11.52 -8.07
CA LEU A 229 20.09 -12.32 -7.99
C LEU A 229 19.22 -11.87 -6.82
N SER A 230 19.81 -11.66 -5.65
CA SER A 230 19.10 -11.17 -4.46
C SER A 230 18.53 -9.76 -4.68
N SER A 231 19.30 -8.84 -5.26
CA SER A 231 18.84 -7.47 -5.54
C SER A 231 17.69 -7.44 -6.54
N LEU A 232 17.74 -8.25 -7.62
CA LEU A 232 16.63 -8.35 -8.56
C LEU A 232 15.40 -9.05 -7.96
N ASN A 233 15.61 -10.07 -7.13
CA ASN A 233 14.53 -10.80 -6.48
C ASN A 233 13.81 -9.98 -5.40
N LYS A 234 14.55 -9.11 -4.70
CA LYS A 234 14.05 -8.27 -3.62
C LYS A 234 13.87 -6.82 -4.04
N LEU A 235 13.95 -6.51 -5.34
CA LEU A 235 13.88 -5.14 -5.85
C LEU A 235 12.64 -4.41 -5.33
N ARG A 236 12.86 -3.28 -4.64
CA ARG A 236 11.79 -2.46 -4.08
C ARG A 236 11.73 -1.09 -4.74
N VAL A 237 10.60 -0.75 -5.31
CA VAL A 237 10.30 0.63 -5.71
C VAL A 237 9.87 1.46 -4.50
N THR A 238 10.17 2.76 -4.55
CA THR A 238 9.82 3.73 -3.51
C THR A 238 8.71 4.69 -3.95
N GLY A 239 8.47 4.83 -5.25
CA GLY A 239 7.50 5.79 -5.77
C GLY A 239 7.28 5.70 -7.28
N LEU A 240 6.29 6.46 -7.74
CA LEU A 240 5.86 6.58 -9.13
C LEU A 240 6.36 7.91 -9.69
N VAL A 241 6.96 7.89 -10.88
CA VAL A 241 7.36 9.11 -11.59
C VAL A 241 6.31 9.43 -12.64
N LYS A 242 5.55 10.51 -12.40
CA LYS A 242 4.54 11.00 -13.35
C LYS A 242 5.17 11.87 -14.43
N ASP A 243 6.04 12.80 -14.01
CA ASP A 243 6.78 13.68 -14.90
C ASP A 243 8.16 13.07 -15.16
N LYS A 244 8.31 12.39 -16.30
CA LYS A 244 9.57 11.72 -16.67
C LYS A 244 10.67 12.79 -16.83
N PRO A 245 11.76 12.73 -16.05
CA PRO A 245 12.89 13.65 -16.24
C PRO A 245 13.58 13.34 -17.58
N ASP A 246 14.37 14.30 -18.08
CA ASP A 246 15.27 14.01 -19.19
C ASP A 246 16.37 13.06 -18.70
N LEU A 247 16.28 11.80 -19.12
CA LEU A 247 17.22 10.73 -18.76
C LEU A 247 18.39 10.62 -19.75
N ALA A 248 18.51 11.52 -20.73
CA ALA A 248 19.56 11.46 -21.75
C ALA A 248 20.98 11.72 -21.21
N GLU A 249 21.11 12.51 -20.14
CA GLU A 249 22.41 12.91 -19.57
C GLU A 249 22.88 12.00 -18.41
N GLY A 250 22.11 10.94 -18.07
CA GLY A 250 22.40 10.06 -16.93
C GLY A 250 23.22 8.80 -17.29
N HIS A 251 23.78 8.14 -16.27
CA HIS A 251 24.32 6.79 -16.43
C HIS A 251 23.16 5.78 -16.44
N ASP A 252 23.19 4.81 -17.35
CA ASP A 252 22.21 3.74 -17.41
C ASP A 252 22.84 2.33 -17.40
N ILE A 253 22.16 1.42 -16.73
CA ILE A 253 22.49 -0.01 -16.74
C ILE A 253 21.28 -0.78 -17.24
N LYS A 254 21.52 -1.67 -18.22
CA LYS A 254 20.50 -2.49 -18.85
C LYS A 254 20.75 -3.95 -18.54
N LEU A 255 19.73 -4.63 -18.03
CA LEU A 255 19.74 -6.07 -17.78
C LEU A 255 18.53 -6.69 -18.48
N ASP A 256 18.81 -7.56 -19.45
CA ASP A 256 17.80 -8.42 -20.08
C ASP A 256 17.59 -9.66 -19.22
N VAL A 257 16.36 -9.90 -18.79
CA VAL A 257 16.00 -10.94 -17.84
C VAL A 257 14.99 -11.90 -18.47
N THR A 258 15.16 -13.19 -18.20
CA THR A 258 14.20 -14.25 -18.55
C THR A 258 13.78 -15.02 -17.31
N SER A 259 12.47 -15.28 -17.19
CA SER A 259 11.86 -16.10 -16.16
C SER A 259 10.71 -16.91 -16.76
N GLY A 260 10.90 -18.23 -16.88
CA GLY A 260 10.04 -19.11 -17.65
C GLY A 260 9.88 -18.62 -19.08
N ASP A 261 8.64 -18.45 -19.53
CA ASP A 261 8.30 -17.96 -20.86
C ASP A 261 8.33 -16.42 -20.99
N ASN A 262 8.59 -15.70 -19.89
CA ASN A 262 8.57 -14.25 -19.85
C ASN A 262 9.98 -13.67 -19.98
N SER A 263 10.11 -12.60 -20.77
CA SER A 263 11.36 -11.84 -20.91
C SER A 263 11.09 -10.34 -20.86
N TRP A 264 11.96 -9.59 -20.16
CA TRP A 264 11.89 -8.13 -20.10
C TRP A 264 13.27 -7.53 -19.86
N ARG A 265 13.40 -6.23 -20.17
CA ARG A 265 14.60 -5.44 -19.90
C ARG A 265 14.38 -4.55 -18.70
N TYR A 266 15.24 -4.64 -17.69
CA TYR A 266 15.42 -3.56 -16.73
C TYR A 266 16.30 -2.48 -17.32
N THR A 267 15.92 -1.22 -17.10
CA THR A 267 16.81 -0.07 -17.29
C THR A 267 16.86 0.70 -15.97
N PHE A 268 18.04 0.73 -15.37
CA PHE A 268 18.34 1.49 -14.15
C PHE A 268 19.03 2.78 -14.55
N HIS A 269 18.58 3.91 -14.01
CA HIS A 269 19.16 5.22 -14.30
C HIS A 269 19.53 5.94 -13.02
N GLU A 270 20.66 6.64 -13.05
CA GLU A 270 20.99 7.70 -12.10
C GLU A 270 20.94 9.05 -12.82
N ASN A 271 20.18 9.99 -12.28
CA ASN A 271 20.09 11.35 -12.79
C ASN A 271 19.95 12.34 -11.62
N ASN A 272 20.86 13.31 -11.52
CA ASN A 272 20.88 14.33 -10.47
C ASN A 272 20.80 13.74 -9.03
N GLY A 273 21.45 12.61 -8.78
CA GLY A 273 21.44 11.90 -7.50
C GLY A 273 20.13 11.15 -7.17
N GLN A 274 19.16 11.17 -8.07
CA GLN A 274 17.95 10.34 -8.00
C GLN A 274 18.14 9.07 -8.83
N HIS A 275 17.49 8.00 -8.36
CA HIS A 275 17.63 6.66 -8.94
C HIS A 275 16.28 6.19 -9.44
N PHE A 276 16.28 5.73 -10.69
CA PHE A 276 15.08 5.31 -11.38
C PHE A 276 15.24 3.92 -11.96
N VAL A 277 14.13 3.21 -12.06
CA VAL A 277 14.06 1.90 -12.69
C VAL A 277 12.81 1.80 -13.56
N GLN A 278 12.99 1.23 -14.75
CA GLN A 278 11.92 0.86 -15.67
C GLN A 278 12.07 -0.60 -16.08
N ARG A 279 10.96 -1.31 -16.24
CA ARG A 279 10.91 -2.60 -16.95
C ARG A 279 10.22 -2.43 -18.30
N SER A 280 10.73 -3.03 -19.36
CA SER A 280 10.17 -2.87 -20.72
C SER A 280 8.73 -3.37 -20.88
N ASP A 281 8.26 -4.28 -20.02
CA ASP A 281 6.87 -4.75 -19.99
C ASP A 281 5.91 -3.78 -19.29
N LYS A 282 6.42 -2.67 -18.72
CA LYS A 282 5.65 -1.65 -18.02
C LYS A 282 6.06 -0.26 -18.53
N ASP A 283 5.12 0.52 -19.04
CA ASP A 283 5.39 1.91 -19.45
C ASP A 283 5.34 2.90 -18.27
N ILE A 284 5.96 2.53 -17.15
CA ILE A 284 5.99 3.34 -15.94
C ILE A 284 7.43 3.38 -15.41
N LEU A 285 7.87 4.59 -15.08
CA LEU A 285 9.16 4.84 -14.44
C LEU A 285 8.94 4.93 -12.93
N PHE A 286 9.78 4.23 -12.17
CA PHE A 286 9.70 4.19 -10.71
C PHE A 286 10.96 4.77 -10.09
N THR A 287 10.80 5.43 -8.94
CA THR A 287 11.95 5.72 -8.08
C THR A 287 12.28 4.49 -7.25
N PHE A 288 13.55 4.34 -6.88
CA PHE A 288 13.99 3.31 -5.94
C PHE A 288 15.19 3.80 -5.11
N SER A 289 15.71 2.97 -4.21
CA SER A 289 16.75 3.41 -3.28
C SER A 289 18.13 3.49 -3.95
N LYS A 290 18.95 4.44 -3.48
CA LYS A 290 20.36 4.55 -3.89
C LYS A 290 21.14 3.25 -3.59
N SER A 291 20.89 2.64 -2.43
CA SER A 291 21.56 1.40 -2.03
C SER A 291 21.25 0.24 -2.98
N ASP A 292 19.98 0.09 -3.40
CA ASP A 292 19.61 -0.97 -4.36
C ASP A 292 20.26 -0.71 -5.73
N TYR A 293 20.35 0.55 -6.16
CA TYR A 293 21.04 0.92 -7.39
C TYR A 293 22.53 0.56 -7.32
N GLU A 294 23.23 1.01 -6.27
CA GLU A 294 24.66 0.76 -6.08
C GLU A 294 24.98 -0.73 -6.04
N GLU A 295 24.17 -1.54 -5.35
CA GLU A 295 24.37 -2.99 -5.28
C GLU A 295 24.22 -3.67 -6.66
N ILE A 296 23.23 -3.26 -7.46
CA ILE A 296 23.02 -3.75 -8.83
C ILE A 296 24.18 -3.32 -9.74
N VAL A 297 24.60 -2.06 -9.65
CA VAL A 297 25.74 -1.52 -10.42
C VAL A 297 27.01 -2.28 -10.09
N GLN A 298 27.35 -2.37 -8.80
CA GLN A 298 28.57 -3.02 -8.31
C GLN A 298 28.60 -4.50 -8.72
N SER A 299 27.51 -5.24 -8.48
CA SER A 299 27.45 -6.66 -8.84
C SER A 299 27.57 -6.87 -10.35
N SER A 300 26.96 -5.99 -11.16
CA SER A 300 27.06 -6.06 -12.62
C SER A 300 28.46 -5.72 -13.16
N GLN A 301 29.16 -4.78 -12.52
CA GLN A 301 30.51 -4.35 -12.91
C GLN A 301 31.62 -5.31 -12.43
N LEU A 302 31.52 -5.85 -11.21
CA LEU A 302 32.54 -6.74 -10.66
C LEU A 302 32.63 -8.10 -11.38
N MET A 303 31.52 -8.56 -11.96
CA MET A 303 31.49 -9.71 -12.88
C MET A 303 32.42 -9.54 -14.10
N VAL A 304 32.80 -8.30 -14.39
CA VAL A 304 33.65 -7.89 -15.51
C VAL A 304 35.10 -7.70 -15.07
N ASN A 305 35.30 -7.03 -13.93
CA ASN A 305 36.60 -6.47 -13.51
C ASN A 305 37.50 -7.43 -12.73
N SER A 306 37.09 -8.67 -12.49
CA SER A 306 37.93 -9.69 -11.83
C SER A 306 39.18 -10.12 -12.66
N GLN A 307 39.69 -9.27 -13.55
CA GLN A 307 40.95 -9.38 -14.28
C GLN A 307 42.05 -8.38 -13.84
N GLU A 308 41.76 -7.27 -13.16
CA GLU A 308 42.80 -6.24 -12.95
C GLU A 308 43.73 -6.48 -11.75
N GLU A 309 43.27 -7.15 -10.69
CA GLU A 309 44.12 -7.35 -9.49
C GLU A 309 45.32 -8.29 -9.72
N GLN A 310 45.26 -9.23 -10.67
CA GLN A 310 46.38 -10.13 -10.94
C GLN A 310 47.44 -9.55 -11.89
N LYS A 311 47.14 -8.51 -12.66
CA LYS A 311 48.12 -7.93 -13.59
C LYS A 311 49.16 -7.03 -12.90
N VAL A 312 48.89 -6.65 -11.65
CA VAL A 312 49.80 -5.87 -10.81
C VAL A 312 50.72 -6.80 -10.02
N GLU A 313 50.22 -7.94 -9.53
CA GLU A 313 51.00 -8.90 -8.74
C GLU A 313 52.03 -9.69 -9.58
N ASP A 314 51.71 -10.02 -10.84
CA ASP A 314 52.65 -10.69 -11.78
C ASP A 314 53.72 -9.75 -12.38
N LYS A 315 53.67 -8.45 -12.08
CA LYS A 315 54.69 -7.47 -12.54
C LYS A 315 55.72 -7.11 -11.47
N GLU A 316 55.55 -7.57 -10.24
CA GLU A 316 56.49 -7.35 -9.13
C GLU A 316 57.20 -8.63 -8.65
N GLY A 317 57.04 -9.75 -9.38
CA GLY A 317 57.73 -11.03 -9.14
C GLY A 317 58.96 -11.27 -10.03
#